data_AF-A0A838HBH5-F1
#
_entry.id   AF-A0A838HBH5-F1
#
_cell.length_a   1.000
_cell.length_b   1.000
_cell.length_c   1.000
_cell.angle_alpha   90.00
_cell.angle_beta   90.00
_cell.angle_gamma   90.00
#
_symmetry.space_group_name_H-M   'P 1'
#
loop_
_entity.id
_entity.type
_entity.pdbx_description
1 polymer ?
#
loop_
_entity_poly.entity_id
_entity_poly.type
_entity_poly.pdbx_seq_one_letter_code
_entity_poly.pdbx_strand_id
1 'polypeptide(L)'
;MTRPATSQTGSSDIGSTATGAATYEIRVWGHLDDHWSATLAELTLVRLDDGTTSLTGPLVDQAQLHGVLARIRDLGVPLLTLRALDCTGTSGKPHATTTTATIPLEQE
;
A
#
# COMPACT_ATOMS: atom_id res chain seq x y z
N MET A 1 41.55 23.64 -17.30
CA MET A 1 40.28 23.42 -18.02
C MET A 1 40.11 21.92 -18.20
N THR A 2 39.53 21.22 -17.22
CA THR A 2 39.32 19.77 -17.27
C THR A 2 37.97 19.47 -16.58
N ARG A 3 37.06 18.81 -17.30
CA ARG A 3 35.69 18.51 -16.88
C ARG A 3 35.72 17.35 -15.86
N PRO A 4 34.99 17.38 -14.74
CA PRO A 4 34.75 16.18 -13.98
C PRO A 4 33.80 15.26 -14.77
N ALA A 5 34.16 13.98 -14.86
CA ALA A 5 33.27 12.94 -15.34
C ALA A 5 32.11 12.81 -14.36
N THR A 6 30.89 13.06 -14.83
CA THR A 6 29.68 12.63 -14.14
C THR A 6 29.62 11.11 -14.22
N SER A 7 30.08 10.43 -13.18
CA SER A 7 29.67 9.05 -12.90
C SER A 7 28.23 9.10 -12.40
N GLN A 8 27.30 9.29 -13.32
CA GLN A 8 25.89 9.01 -13.10
C GLN A 8 25.72 7.49 -13.16
N THR A 9 26.11 6.80 -12.09
CA THR A 9 25.63 5.45 -11.83
C THR A 9 24.22 5.62 -11.26
N GLY A 10 23.24 5.71 -12.15
CA GLY A 10 21.87 5.39 -11.82
C GLY A 10 21.80 3.89 -11.52
N SER A 11 22.24 3.51 -10.32
CA SER A 11 21.76 2.27 -9.70
C SER A 11 20.28 2.51 -9.50
N SER A 12 19.52 2.05 -10.49
CA SER A 12 18.09 1.89 -10.43
C SER A 12 17.79 1.10 -9.15
N ASP A 13 17.40 1.80 -8.11
CA ASP A 13 16.63 1.24 -7.01
C ASP A 13 15.32 0.79 -7.66
N ILE A 14 15.34 -0.40 -8.25
CA ILE A 14 14.11 -1.16 -8.47
C ILE A 14 13.64 -1.44 -7.07
N GLY A 15 12.77 -0.54 -6.58
CA GLY A 15 12.14 -0.62 -5.29
C GLY A 15 11.77 -2.05 -5.05
N SER A 16 12.54 -2.67 -4.14
CA SER A 16 12.31 -4.03 -3.68
C SER A 16 10.86 -4.06 -3.24
N THR A 17 10.00 -4.62 -4.08
CA THR A 17 8.55 -4.65 -3.87
C THR A 17 8.36 -5.37 -2.56
N ALA A 18 8.11 -4.60 -1.50
CA ALA A 18 7.99 -5.09 -0.16
C ALA A 18 6.97 -6.23 -0.19
N THR A 19 7.47 -7.46 -0.12
CA THR A 19 6.65 -8.66 0.06
C THR A 19 6.33 -8.73 1.54
N GLY A 20 5.65 -7.68 2.01
CA GLY A 20 5.06 -7.59 3.34
C GLY A 20 3.56 -7.74 3.15
N ALA A 21 2.93 -8.62 3.91
CA ALA A 21 1.48 -8.77 3.91
C ALA A 21 0.83 -7.40 4.15
N ALA A 22 0.26 -6.82 3.09
CA ALA A 22 -0.44 -5.56 3.18
C ALA A 22 -1.90 -5.86 3.53
N THR A 23 -2.45 -5.10 4.47
CA THR A 23 -3.87 -5.20 4.76
C THR A 23 -4.61 -4.39 3.72
N TYR A 24 -5.65 -4.93 3.12
CA TYR A 24 -6.47 -4.18 2.17
C TYR A 24 -7.88 -4.02 2.71
N GLU A 25 -8.48 -2.87 2.40
CA GLU A 25 -9.88 -2.57 2.62
C GLU A 25 -10.55 -2.40 1.26
N ILE A 26 -11.61 -3.18 1.03
CA ILE A 26 -12.37 -3.22 -0.21
C ILE A 26 -13.83 -2.94 0.12
N ARG A 27 -14.43 -1.92 -0.49
CA ARG A 27 -15.86 -1.62 -0.32
C ARG A 27 -16.61 -1.93 -1.60
N VAL A 28 -17.71 -2.65 -1.48
CA VAL A 28 -18.60 -3.02 -2.59
C VAL A 28 -20.04 -2.61 -2.27
N TRP A 29 -20.81 -2.34 -3.31
CA TRP A 29 -22.23 -2.01 -3.19
C TRP A 29 -23.07 -3.28 -3.04
N GLY A 30 -24.05 -3.25 -2.14
CA GLY A 30 -24.91 -4.38 -1.84
C GLY A 30 -24.44 -5.17 -0.62
N HIS A 31 -25.39 -5.93 -0.05
CA HIS A 31 -25.13 -6.82 1.06
C HIS A 31 -24.62 -8.16 0.54
N LEU A 32 -23.36 -8.43 0.81
CA LEU A 32 -22.78 -9.72 0.50
C LEU A 32 -23.03 -10.67 1.69
N ASP A 33 -23.63 -11.82 1.40
CA ASP A 33 -23.99 -12.79 2.43
C ASP A 33 -22.77 -13.46 3.05
N ASP A 34 -22.95 -13.98 4.27
CA ASP A 34 -21.89 -14.58 5.08
C ASP A 34 -21.18 -15.76 4.39
N HIS A 35 -21.83 -16.43 3.42
CA HIS A 35 -21.21 -17.51 2.64
C HIS A 35 -20.03 -17.05 1.77
N TRP A 36 -19.98 -15.76 1.40
CA TRP A 36 -18.87 -15.22 0.62
C TRP A 36 -17.62 -14.99 1.45
N SER A 37 -17.73 -14.79 2.76
CA SER A 37 -16.58 -14.60 3.66
C SER A 37 -15.60 -15.78 3.62
N ALA A 38 -16.13 -17.00 3.58
CA ALA A 38 -15.34 -18.23 3.47
C ALA A 38 -14.64 -18.37 2.11
N THR A 39 -15.22 -17.77 1.07
CA THR A 39 -14.69 -17.91 -0.29
C THR A 39 -13.70 -16.78 -0.62
N LEU A 40 -13.88 -15.57 -0.09
CA LEU A 40 -13.04 -14.38 -0.34
C LEU A 40 -11.78 -14.36 0.53
N ALA A 41 -11.03 -15.46 0.56
CA ALA A 41 -9.71 -15.55 1.17
C ALA A 41 -9.65 -15.18 2.67
N GLU A 42 -10.66 -15.56 3.46
CA GLU A 42 -10.73 -15.29 4.91
C GLU A 42 -10.74 -13.79 5.26
N LEU A 43 -11.16 -12.94 4.33
CA LEU A 43 -11.38 -11.51 4.60
C LEU A 43 -12.56 -11.32 5.55
N THR A 44 -12.41 -10.39 6.49
CA THR A 44 -13.49 -10.01 7.40
C THR A 44 -14.53 -9.20 6.63
N LEU A 45 -15.75 -9.72 6.56
CA LEU A 45 -16.87 -9.10 5.88
C LEU A 45 -17.73 -8.34 6.88
N VAL A 46 -17.89 -7.04 6.66
CA VAL A 46 -18.70 -6.15 7.49
C VAL A 46 -19.79 -5.55 6.62
N ARG A 47 -21.04 -5.88 6.93
CA ARG A 47 -22.21 -5.22 6.33
C ARG A 47 -22.40 -3.87 7.03
N LEU A 48 -22.42 -2.80 6.25
CA LEU A 48 -22.69 -1.45 6.75
C LEU A 48 -24.18 -1.11 6.58
N ASP A 49 -24.66 -0.20 7.42
CA ASP A 49 -26.04 0.28 7.40
C ASP A 49 -26.37 1.11 6.14
N ASP A 50 -25.34 1.57 5.42
CA ASP A 50 -25.47 2.30 4.16
C ASP A 50 -25.80 1.40 2.95
N GLY A 51 -26.02 0.10 3.17
CA GLY A 51 -26.29 -0.88 2.12
C GLY A 51 -25.03 -1.38 1.40
N THR A 52 -23.84 -1.06 1.92
CA THR A 52 -22.56 -1.50 1.37
C THR A 52 -21.93 -2.61 2.21
N THR A 53 -20.99 -3.34 1.63
CA THR A 53 -20.18 -4.32 2.33
C THR A 53 -18.72 -3.91 2.29
N SER A 54 -18.07 -3.86 3.44
CA SER A 54 -16.63 -3.68 3.57
C SER A 54 -15.96 -5.03 3.80
N LEU A 55 -14.90 -5.31 3.05
CA LEU A 55 -14.06 -6.48 3.16
C LEU A 55 -12.66 -6.04 3.55
N THR A 56 -12.23 -6.43 4.74
CA THR A 56 -10.92 -6.05 5.26
C THR A 56 -10.12 -7.28 5.66
N GLY A 57 -8.86 -7.33 5.26
CA GLY A 57 -7.95 -8.38 5.72
C GLY A 57 -6.59 -8.37 5.05
N PRO A 58 -5.66 -9.20 5.56
CA PRO A 58 -4.31 -9.31 5.01
C PRO A 58 -4.36 -10.05 3.68
N LEU A 59 -3.83 -9.44 2.63
CA LEU A 59 -3.62 -10.13 1.36
C LEU A 59 -2.14 -10.46 1.19
N VAL A 60 -1.85 -11.72 0.90
CA VAL A 60 -0.49 -12.27 0.82
C VAL A 60 0.21 -11.79 -0.45
N ASP A 61 -0.55 -11.59 -1.54
CA ASP A 61 -0.02 -11.22 -2.84
C ASP A 61 -1.09 -10.58 -3.75
N GLN A 62 -0.64 -9.99 -4.86
CA GLN A 62 -1.51 -9.36 -5.85
C GLN A 62 -2.46 -10.35 -6.55
N ALA A 63 -2.10 -11.62 -6.75
CA ALA A 63 -3.00 -12.60 -7.33
C ALA A 63 -4.16 -12.93 -6.39
N GLN A 64 -3.95 -12.94 -5.07
CA GLN A 64 -5.03 -13.06 -4.09
C GLN A 64 -5.99 -11.87 -4.17
N LEU A 65 -5.46 -10.64 -4.26
CA LEU A 65 -6.26 -9.44 -4.49
C LEU A 65 -7.06 -9.52 -5.80
N HIS A 66 -6.41 -9.89 -6.90
CA HIS A 66 -7.06 -10.05 -8.19
C HIS A 66 -8.14 -11.14 -8.16
N GLY A 67 -7.93 -12.23 -7.41
CA GLY A 67 -8.92 -13.27 -7.19
C GLY A 67 -10.16 -12.77 -6.45
N VAL A 68 -9.99 -11.93 -5.44
CA VAL A 68 -11.09 -11.27 -4.72
C VAL A 68 -11.85 -10.32 -5.65
N LEU A 69 -11.15 -9.49 -6.43
CA LEU A 69 -11.75 -8.58 -7.40
C LEU A 69 -12.52 -9.31 -8.52
N ALA A 70 -11.99 -10.44 -9.00
CA ALA A 70 -12.69 -11.26 -10.00
C ALA A 70 -14.02 -11.79 -9.46
N ARG A 71 -14.05 -12.26 -8.21
CA ARG A 71 -15.30 -12.73 -7.57
C ARG A 71 -16.31 -11.61 -7.36
N ILE A 72 -15.85 -10.42 -6.96
CA ILE A 72 -16.69 -9.20 -6.88
C ILE A 72 -17.30 -8.88 -8.26
N ARG A 73 -16.53 -9.03 -9.34
CA ARG A 73 -17.04 -8.86 -10.70
C ARG A 73 -18.08 -9.92 -11.07
N ASP A 74 -17.82 -11.18 -10.75
CA ASP A 74 -18.72 -12.30 -11.09
C ASP A 74 -20.05 -12.24 -10.29
N LEU A 75 -20.02 -11.62 -9.11
CA LEU A 75 -21.19 -11.25 -8.31
C LEU A 75 -22.07 -10.15 -8.95
N GLY A 76 -21.54 -9.42 -9.93
CA GLY A 76 -22.23 -8.29 -10.54
C GLY A 76 -22.38 -7.08 -9.60
N VAL A 77 -21.66 -7.04 -8.49
CA VAL A 77 -21.72 -5.94 -7.53
C VAL A 77 -20.70 -4.84 -7.89
N PRO A 78 -21.09 -3.56 -7.85
CA PRO A 78 -20.15 -2.47 -8.09
C PRO A 78 -19.08 -2.40 -7.00
N LEU A 79 -17.80 -2.40 -7.42
CA LEU A 79 -16.70 -2.02 -6.54
C LEU A 79 -16.75 -0.51 -6.30
N LEU A 80 -16.82 -0.10 -5.04
CA LEU A 80 -16.87 1.30 -4.63
C LEU A 80 -15.47 1.85 -4.34
N THR A 81 -14.70 1.12 -3.53
CA THR A 81 -13.41 1.59 -3.04
C THR A 81 -12.44 0.43 -2.86
N LEU A 82 -11.16 0.64 -3.18
CA LEU A 82 -10.05 -0.25 -2.84
C LEU A 82 -8.97 0.60 -2.15
N ARG A 83 -8.51 0.20 -0.97
CA ARG A 83 -7.45 0.87 -0.21
C ARG A 83 -6.42 -0.14 0.28
N ALA A 84 -5.15 0.17 0.06
CA ALA A 84 -4.04 -0.48 0.74
C ALA A 84 -3.85 0.18 2.10
N LEU A 85 -4.11 -0.57 3.17
CA LEU A 85 -3.70 -0.24 4.52
C LEU A 85 -2.31 -0.84 4.70
N ASP A 86 -1.31 -0.23 4.05
CA ASP A 86 0.08 -0.62 4.23
C ASP A 86 0.37 -0.67 5.72
N CYS A 87 0.88 -1.82 6.20
CA CYS A 87 1.51 -1.85 7.51
C CYS A 87 2.67 -0.87 7.41
N THR A 88 2.49 0.31 8.01
CA THR A 88 3.52 1.32 8.20
C THR A 88 4.57 0.73 9.15
N GLY A 89 5.32 -0.25 8.66
CA GLY A 89 6.53 -0.78 9.23
C GLY A 89 7.60 0.23 8.92
N THR A 90 7.71 1.21 9.80
CA THR A 90 8.88 2.08 9.92
C THR A 90 9.10 2.92 8.66
N SER A 91 8.45 4.10 8.67
CA SER A 91 9.20 5.31 8.29
C SER A 91 10.60 5.14 8.87
N GLY A 92 11.58 4.98 7.98
CA GLY A 92 12.97 4.98 8.36
C GLY A 92 13.16 6.13 9.33
N LYS A 93 14.04 5.94 10.32
CA LYS A 93 14.64 7.11 10.97
C LYS A 93 14.92 8.12 9.85
N PRO A 94 14.45 9.38 9.92
CA PRO A 94 15.12 10.41 9.15
C PRO A 94 16.58 10.30 9.58
N HIS A 95 17.39 9.66 8.74
CA HIS A 95 18.83 9.59 8.94
C HIS A 95 19.26 11.03 8.91
N ALA A 96 19.51 11.57 10.11
CA ALA A 96 19.84 12.95 10.31
C ALA A 96 21.01 13.31 9.40
N THR A 97 20.91 14.43 8.73
CA THR A 97 22.10 15.26 8.53
C THR A 97 21.81 16.59 9.16
N THR A 98 21.89 16.61 10.49
CA THR A 98 22.30 17.81 11.21
C THR A 98 23.74 18.08 10.79
N THR A 99 23.94 18.72 9.64
CA THR A 99 25.14 19.51 9.41
C THR A 99 24.84 20.90 9.93
N THR A 100 25.05 21.04 11.23
CA THR A 100 25.49 22.30 11.82
C THR A 100 26.77 22.70 11.10
N ALA A 101 26.65 23.47 10.02
CA ALA A 101 27.73 24.34 9.59
C ALA A 101 27.71 25.53 10.55
N THR A 102 28.34 25.35 11.70
CA THR A 102 28.96 26.44 12.45
C THR A 102 29.82 27.21 11.46
N ILE A 103 29.35 28.36 11.01
CA ILE A 103 30.22 29.35 10.36
C ILE A 103 30.87 30.12 11.51
N PRO A 104 32.19 29.96 11.76
CA PRO A 104 32.90 30.92 12.58
C PRO A 104 33.01 32.25 11.83
N LEU A 105 32.47 33.29 12.46
CA LEU A 105 32.94 34.67 12.52
C LEU A 105 34.24 35.00 11.73
N GLU A 106 34.17 35.80 10.64
CA GLU A 106 35.20 36.75 10.17
C GLU A 106 34.48 37.85 9.35
N GLN A 107 34.26 39.08 9.87
CA GLN A 107 35.11 40.28 9.79
C GLN A 107 35.22 40.89 8.37
N GLU A 108 34.48 41.98 8.11
CA GLU A 108 35.01 43.27 7.62
C GLU A 108 34.02 44.39 8.00
#